data_AF-A0A031GA73-F1
#
_entry.id   AF-A0A031GA73-F1
#
_cell.length_a   1.000
_cell.length_b   1.000
_cell.length_c   1.000
_cell.angle_alpha   90.00
_cell.angle_beta   90.00
_cell.angle_gamma   90.00
#
_symmetry.space_group_name_H-M   'P 1'
#
loop_
_entity.id
_entity.type
_entity.pdbx_description
1 polymer ?
#
loop_
_entity_poly.entity_id
_entity_poly.type
_entity_poly.pdbx_seq_one_letter_code
_entity_poly.pdbx_strand_id
1 'polypeptide(L)'
;MDIQSSTLAETFKLFAVFVPGWVSPVNSPAPAHGGIPRSLYDDKPTGLQVVIDPWSESQRRNQSMKAFDSVALYVNDDAPSVAGDTVQPGDEQKRIALNIPHGHLIHGVNKLYYKVTRGSGNVERSRDLLVLYHLRAPGNLALVIPADVVANGVSAARAAQGVVFGFRYTTLQAYDVVRFRIGNESLTKEVSDPQTPLTITLSTADFQKIGDGKVELDFVVTDQLGNSATSGVQTLDIHLAEVELSPPTLVKPAVDPIDVLNHKNGVTIRIDYPGAQSGDRARLIEVKPPAGATPFPLVQFNTNNRVNTVLTQAYLAARQGKEILFRWNLNRDGKPVGKSPVLNVRVLKIADGDPRLPVPIIEPADSFSVIDLNEFTTTPLVIFNDWPFSGGGYTVDVNVVGIDQNGDSYTIPVTTRISLSQEEERSGFSRPASRQQLNLLQDGSSVHVETTVYFNAEMLRFANSRPYTIKINRTPILSENFDSYPTKVLALGGKITLPSMTISFLTGTGYMGITALSSIGPISGGPFYPIANQSSGQILEMHISGSGKTQIMHIQFNWGYSRVRCYCRFAQFSNIPVAFFDSNKKLIERKYLSDTAPPQLVEGNSHENNIWSMTVTTPQMDLIAFDYFSMERK
;
A
#
# COMPACT_ATOMS: atom_id res chain seq x y z
N MET A 1 -48.57 78.91 58.95
CA MET A 1 -48.16 77.90 59.93
C MET A 1 -49.11 76.74 59.74
N ASP A 2 -48.66 75.69 59.07
CA ASP A 2 -49.28 74.34 59.10
C ASP A 2 -48.22 73.34 58.62
N ILE A 3 -47.10 73.36 59.35
CA ILE A 3 -45.95 72.46 59.16
C ILE A 3 -45.94 71.52 60.36
N GLN A 4 -47.04 70.81 60.67
CA GLN A 4 -47.07 69.77 61.72
C GLN A 4 -48.11 68.65 61.54
N SER A 5 -48.79 68.52 60.39
CA SER A 5 -49.81 67.45 60.22
C SER A 5 -49.31 66.21 59.47
N SER A 6 -48.45 66.35 58.45
CA SER A 6 -47.95 65.20 57.68
C SER A 6 -46.72 64.53 58.29
N THR A 7 -45.88 65.27 59.02
CA THR A 7 -44.67 64.75 59.68
C THR A 7 -44.92 64.13 61.08
N LEU A 8 -46.12 64.26 61.64
CA LEU A 8 -46.52 63.60 62.91
C LEU A 8 -47.26 62.27 62.70
N ALA A 9 -47.69 61.95 61.47
CA ALA A 9 -48.35 60.68 61.13
C ALA A 9 -47.37 59.54 60.85
N GLU A 10 -46.08 59.84 60.66
CA GLU A 10 -45.03 58.82 60.49
C GLU A 10 -44.45 58.27 61.81
N THR A 11 -44.77 58.86 62.97
CA THR A 11 -44.10 58.52 64.23
C THR A 11 -44.84 57.50 65.11
N PHE A 12 -45.95 56.90 64.66
CA PHE A 12 -46.74 55.97 65.47
C PHE A 12 -47.40 54.88 64.63
N LYS A 13 -46.65 53.87 64.19
CA LYS A 13 -47.16 52.69 63.45
C LYS A 13 -46.51 51.42 63.97
N LEU A 14 -47.34 50.41 64.27
CA LEU A 14 -46.91 49.07 64.68
C LEU A 14 -45.75 48.55 63.81
N PHE A 15 -44.73 47.97 64.44
CA PHE A 15 -43.59 47.37 63.74
C PHE A 15 -44.06 46.31 62.74
N ALA A 16 -43.32 46.16 61.64
CA ALA A 16 -43.56 45.09 60.69
C ALA A 16 -43.39 43.71 61.36
N VAL A 17 -43.95 42.68 60.75
CA VAL A 17 -43.65 41.30 61.17
C VAL A 17 -42.15 41.03 61.05
N PHE A 18 -41.62 40.14 61.87
CA PHE A 18 -40.27 39.60 61.77
C PHE A 18 -40.32 38.16 61.26
N VAL A 19 -39.37 37.77 60.40
CA VAL A 19 -39.25 36.40 59.89
C VAL A 19 -37.97 35.75 60.43
N PRO A 20 -38.08 34.79 61.37
CA PRO A 20 -36.91 34.10 61.90
C PRO A 20 -36.14 33.34 60.81
N GLY A 21 -34.85 33.61 60.67
CA GLY A 21 -33.95 32.89 59.76
C GLY A 21 -33.98 33.35 58.30
N TRP A 22 -34.75 34.39 57.96
CA TRP A 22 -34.74 34.96 56.61
C TRP A 22 -33.33 35.39 56.17
N VAL A 23 -33.11 35.45 54.85
CA VAL A 23 -31.84 35.89 54.27
C VAL A 23 -31.83 37.41 54.15
N SER A 24 -30.77 38.06 54.64
CA SER A 24 -30.56 39.49 54.48
C SER A 24 -29.05 39.80 54.49
N PRO A 25 -28.54 40.66 53.60
CA PRO A 25 -29.28 41.38 52.56
C PRO A 25 -29.68 40.47 51.37
N VAL A 26 -30.65 40.93 50.57
CA VAL A 26 -30.99 40.35 49.25
C VAL A 26 -30.87 41.42 48.18
N ASN A 27 -30.54 41.01 46.96
CA ASN A 27 -30.47 41.90 45.81
C ASN A 27 -31.70 41.65 44.92
N SER A 28 -32.60 42.63 44.87
CA SER A 28 -33.82 42.56 44.05
C SER A 28 -34.03 43.85 43.27
N PRO A 29 -34.55 43.78 42.02
CA PRO A 29 -34.94 44.98 41.27
C PRO A 29 -36.03 45.82 41.96
N ALA A 30 -36.86 45.17 42.80
CA ALA A 30 -37.84 45.85 43.63
C ALA A 30 -37.33 45.92 45.08
N PRO A 31 -37.71 46.95 45.87
CA PRO A 31 -37.30 47.05 47.27
C PRO A 31 -37.70 45.80 48.07
N ALA A 32 -36.71 45.11 48.63
CA ALA A 32 -36.90 43.96 49.51
C ALA A 32 -36.03 44.14 50.76
N HIS A 33 -36.62 43.92 51.94
CA HIS A 33 -35.89 44.01 53.20
C HIS A 33 -35.09 42.74 53.51
N GLY A 34 -35.46 41.62 52.88
CA GLY A 34 -34.82 40.32 53.01
C GLY A 34 -35.55 39.28 52.14
N GLY A 35 -35.16 38.01 52.25
CA GLY A 35 -35.68 36.94 51.41
C GLY A 35 -36.05 35.70 52.20
N ILE A 36 -37.00 34.93 51.68
CA ILE A 36 -37.52 33.71 52.28
C ILE A 36 -36.94 32.50 51.56
N PRO A 37 -35.98 31.78 52.16
CA PRO A 37 -35.56 30.47 51.67
C PRO A 37 -36.73 29.49 51.64
N ARG A 38 -36.73 28.57 50.68
CA ARG A 38 -37.73 27.49 50.63
C ARG A 38 -37.67 26.60 51.87
N SER A 39 -36.50 26.45 52.48
CA SER A 39 -36.31 25.71 53.74
C SER A 39 -37.07 26.29 54.94
N LEU A 40 -37.50 27.55 54.87
CA LEU A 40 -38.32 28.21 55.89
C LEU A 40 -39.81 28.24 55.57
N TYR A 41 -40.19 27.98 54.31
CA TYR A 41 -41.57 28.00 53.88
C TYR A 41 -41.99 26.64 53.34
N ASP A 42 -41.59 26.31 52.11
CA ASP A 42 -41.96 25.09 51.39
C ASP A 42 -41.65 23.81 52.16
N ASP A 43 -40.48 23.74 52.80
CA ASP A 43 -40.04 22.53 53.52
C ASP A 43 -40.67 22.45 54.93
N LYS A 44 -41.47 23.44 55.34
CA LYS A 44 -42.17 23.45 56.63
C LYS A 44 -43.61 22.99 56.46
N PRO A 45 -44.10 22.03 57.26
CA PRO A 45 -45.47 21.52 57.13
C PRO A 45 -46.54 22.60 57.39
N THR A 46 -46.23 23.60 58.22
CA THR A 46 -47.16 24.66 58.63
C THR A 46 -47.06 25.93 57.78
N GLY A 47 -46.16 25.99 56.79
CA GLY A 47 -45.84 27.20 56.06
C GLY A 47 -44.90 28.14 56.83
N LEU A 48 -44.91 29.44 56.49
CA LEU A 48 -43.87 30.39 56.91
C LEU A 48 -44.24 30.99 58.26
N GLN A 49 -43.43 30.72 59.28
CA GLN A 49 -43.59 31.37 60.57
C GLN A 49 -43.16 32.83 60.50
N VAL A 50 -44.06 33.72 60.92
CA VAL A 50 -43.81 35.13 61.16
C VAL A 50 -44.10 35.46 62.61
N VAL A 51 -43.36 36.42 63.16
CA VAL A 51 -43.43 36.79 64.57
C VAL A 51 -43.80 38.26 64.67
N ILE A 52 -44.75 38.55 65.56
CA ILE A 52 -45.16 39.90 65.92
C ILE A 52 -44.66 40.16 67.33
N ASP A 53 -43.82 41.19 67.46
CA ASP A 53 -43.36 41.67 68.76
C ASP A 53 -44.51 42.36 69.51
N PRO A 54 -44.56 42.26 70.86
CA PRO A 54 -45.49 43.04 71.66
C PRO A 54 -45.35 44.53 71.34
N TRP A 55 -46.45 45.19 70.96
CA TRP A 55 -46.39 46.59 70.55
C TRP A 55 -46.19 47.52 71.76
N SER A 56 -45.06 48.22 71.78
CA SER A 56 -44.61 49.10 72.87
C SER A 56 -44.39 50.56 72.46
N GLU A 57 -44.50 50.93 71.17
CA GLU A 57 -44.24 52.30 70.68
C GLU A 57 -45.22 53.36 71.23
N SER A 58 -46.29 52.99 71.91
CA SER A 58 -47.29 53.93 72.42
C SER A 58 -47.00 54.46 73.82
N GLN A 59 -45.79 54.97 74.06
CA GLN A 59 -45.44 55.60 75.35
C GLN A 59 -46.25 56.89 75.62
N ARG A 60 -46.88 57.51 74.61
CA ARG A 60 -47.72 58.71 74.78
C ARG A 60 -49.24 58.45 74.87
N ARG A 61 -49.75 57.26 74.50
CA ARG A 61 -51.18 56.90 74.61
C ARG A 61 -51.48 55.68 75.48
N ASN A 62 -50.50 55.10 76.17
CA ASN A 62 -50.70 53.95 77.05
C ASN A 62 -51.34 52.75 76.31
N GLN A 63 -51.00 52.56 75.02
CA GLN A 63 -51.52 51.47 74.20
C GLN A 63 -50.54 50.31 74.19
N SER A 64 -50.50 49.56 75.29
CA SER A 64 -49.86 48.25 75.32
C SER A 64 -50.71 47.22 74.58
N MET A 65 -50.12 46.07 74.28
CA MET A 65 -50.87 44.85 73.96
C MET A 65 -51.77 44.48 75.14
N LYS A 66 -53.04 44.16 74.88
CA LYS A 66 -54.04 43.84 75.91
C LYS A 66 -54.74 42.53 75.58
N ALA A 67 -55.20 41.84 76.62
CA ALA A 67 -56.08 40.69 76.47
C ALA A 67 -57.28 41.05 75.58
N PHE A 68 -57.63 40.11 74.70
CA PHE A 68 -58.68 40.18 73.68
C PHE A 68 -58.41 41.14 72.50
N ASP A 69 -57.22 41.72 72.38
CA ASP A 69 -56.79 42.28 71.10
C ASP A 69 -56.64 41.14 70.08
N SER A 70 -57.21 41.30 68.88
CA SER A 70 -57.13 40.30 67.81
C SER A 70 -56.21 40.77 66.69
N VAL A 71 -55.44 39.85 66.13
CA VAL A 71 -54.44 40.12 65.10
C VAL A 71 -54.80 39.32 63.86
N ALA A 72 -54.77 39.95 62.69
CA ALA A 72 -54.99 39.32 61.40
C ALA A 72 -53.82 39.64 60.46
N LEU A 73 -53.18 38.61 59.92
CA LEU A 73 -52.04 38.68 59.01
C LEU A 73 -52.50 38.68 57.55
N TYR A 74 -51.89 39.54 56.74
CA TYR A 74 -52.20 39.72 55.32
C TYR A 74 -50.93 39.58 54.49
N VAL A 75 -51.10 38.97 53.31
CA VAL A 75 -50.05 38.79 52.29
C VAL A 75 -50.56 39.47 51.02
N ASN A 76 -49.76 40.34 50.41
CA ASN A 76 -50.04 40.97 49.12
C ASN A 76 -51.39 41.71 48.99
N ASP A 77 -51.96 42.16 50.12
CA ASP A 77 -53.32 42.75 50.22
C ASP A 77 -54.48 41.79 49.91
N ASP A 78 -54.22 40.48 49.86
CA ASP A 78 -55.25 39.47 49.66
C ASP A 78 -56.22 39.40 50.85
N ALA A 79 -57.50 39.22 50.55
CA ALA A 79 -58.55 38.97 51.53
C ALA A 79 -59.20 37.60 51.27
N PRO A 80 -59.53 36.80 52.30
CA PRO A 80 -59.41 37.09 53.74
C PRO A 80 -57.95 37.00 54.26
N SER A 81 -57.73 37.41 55.52
CA SER A 81 -56.42 37.26 56.19
C SER A 81 -55.94 35.82 56.18
N VAL A 82 -54.65 35.61 56.00
CA VAL A 82 -54.03 34.27 55.85
C VAL A 82 -53.85 33.55 57.19
N ALA A 83 -53.79 34.29 58.28
CA ALA A 83 -53.69 33.78 59.65
C ALA A 83 -54.13 34.86 60.64
N GLY A 84 -54.43 34.46 61.88
CA GLY A 84 -54.72 35.38 62.95
C GLY A 84 -54.74 34.70 64.30
N ASP A 85 -54.70 35.50 65.35
CA ASP A 85 -54.76 35.03 66.74
C ASP A 85 -55.36 36.11 67.65
N THR A 86 -55.78 35.74 68.85
CA THR A 86 -56.31 36.64 69.87
C THR A 86 -55.47 36.56 71.13
N VAL A 87 -54.97 37.71 71.59
CA VAL A 87 -54.17 37.81 72.82
C VAL A 87 -55.00 37.31 74.00
N GLN A 88 -54.56 36.24 74.66
CA GLN A 88 -55.23 35.72 75.85
C GLN A 88 -54.73 36.44 77.12
N PRO A 89 -55.52 36.46 78.20
CA PRO A 89 -55.05 36.94 79.50
C PRO A 89 -53.75 36.22 79.94
N GLY A 90 -52.70 36.98 80.24
CA GLY A 90 -51.36 36.48 80.60
C GLY A 90 -50.35 36.42 79.45
N ASP A 91 -50.78 36.66 78.20
CA ASP A 91 -49.91 36.69 77.03
C ASP A 91 -49.53 38.12 76.60
N GLU A 92 -49.92 39.16 77.34
CA GLU A 92 -49.82 40.59 76.94
C GLU A 92 -48.39 41.09 76.71
N GLN A 93 -47.37 40.31 77.07
CA GLN A 93 -45.95 40.62 76.85
C GLN A 93 -45.23 39.55 76.01
N LYS A 94 -45.96 38.54 75.49
CA LYS A 94 -45.39 37.47 74.67
C LYS A 94 -45.46 37.83 73.19
N ARG A 95 -44.49 37.32 72.43
CA ARG A 95 -44.52 37.37 70.97
C ARG A 95 -45.65 36.51 70.44
N ILE A 96 -46.34 36.99 69.41
CA ILE A 96 -47.37 36.23 68.69
C ILE A 96 -46.70 35.60 67.47
N ALA A 97 -46.76 34.28 67.36
CA ALA A 97 -46.26 33.54 66.20
C ALA A 97 -47.44 33.13 65.32
N LEU A 98 -47.44 33.58 64.06
CA LEU A 98 -48.43 33.22 63.06
C LEU A 98 -47.74 32.47 61.93
N ASN A 99 -48.45 31.55 61.27
CA ASN A 99 -47.93 30.85 60.10
C ASN A 99 -48.70 31.27 58.86
N ILE A 100 -47.99 31.72 57.83
CA ILE A 100 -48.55 31.93 56.50
C ILE A 100 -48.68 30.55 55.85
N PRO A 101 -49.89 30.07 55.51
CA PRO A 101 -50.06 28.78 54.86
C PRO A 101 -49.40 28.72 53.48
N HIS A 102 -49.19 27.52 52.97
CA HIS A 102 -48.69 27.29 51.60
C HIS A 102 -49.62 27.91 50.55
N GLY A 103 -49.05 28.40 49.44
CA GLY A 103 -49.79 28.93 48.30
C GLY A 103 -50.10 30.43 48.35
N HIS A 104 -49.70 31.15 49.41
CA HIS A 104 -49.93 32.60 49.53
C HIS A 104 -48.76 33.46 49.05
N LEU A 105 -47.52 32.96 49.05
CA LEU A 105 -46.37 33.70 48.51
C LEU A 105 -46.26 33.53 46.99
N ILE A 106 -46.07 34.63 46.28
CA ILE A 106 -45.83 34.66 44.83
C ILE A 106 -44.34 34.76 44.53
N HIS A 107 -43.95 34.38 43.31
CA HIS A 107 -42.58 34.64 42.85
C HIS A 107 -42.29 36.14 42.81
N GLY A 108 -41.17 36.55 43.41
CA GLY A 108 -40.76 37.95 43.52
C GLY A 108 -40.98 38.53 44.92
N VAL A 109 -41.13 39.85 45.01
CA VAL A 109 -41.28 40.55 46.29
C VAL A 109 -42.72 40.44 46.77
N ASN A 110 -42.90 39.95 48.00
CA ASN A 110 -44.17 39.81 48.69
C ASN A 110 -44.27 40.84 49.81
N LYS A 111 -45.47 41.37 50.03
CA LYS A 111 -45.76 42.32 51.10
C LYS A 111 -46.47 41.63 52.25
N LEU A 112 -45.86 41.66 53.44
CA LEU A 112 -46.43 41.12 54.67
C LEU A 112 -46.77 42.25 55.64
N TYR A 113 -47.99 42.23 56.18
CA TYR A 113 -48.42 43.17 57.22
C TYR A 113 -49.55 42.57 58.04
N TYR A 114 -49.81 43.10 59.23
CA TYR A 114 -50.95 42.69 60.05
C TYR A 114 -51.82 43.89 60.43
N LYS A 115 -53.05 43.58 60.82
CA LYS A 115 -53.98 44.51 61.45
C LYS A 115 -54.31 44.03 62.85
N VAL A 116 -54.28 44.94 63.81
CA VAL A 116 -54.74 44.71 65.19
C VAL A 116 -56.13 45.32 65.33
N THR A 117 -57.11 44.51 65.71
CA THR A 117 -58.44 44.99 66.11
C THR A 117 -58.54 44.92 67.63
N ARG A 118 -58.66 46.09 68.25
CA ARG A 118 -58.78 46.21 69.71
C ARG A 118 -60.13 45.70 70.19
N GLY A 119 -60.23 45.32 71.47
CA GLY A 119 -61.52 45.03 72.11
C GLY A 119 -62.54 46.18 72.02
N SER A 120 -62.09 47.41 71.78
CA SER A 120 -62.94 48.59 71.52
C SER A 120 -63.45 48.71 70.07
N GLY A 121 -63.04 47.83 69.16
CA GLY A 121 -63.34 47.89 67.73
C GLY A 121 -62.38 48.75 66.89
N ASN A 122 -61.39 49.41 67.50
CA ASN A 122 -60.40 50.21 66.75
C ASN A 122 -59.43 49.31 65.99
N VAL A 123 -59.16 49.61 64.72
CA VAL A 123 -58.24 48.86 63.87
C VAL A 123 -56.98 49.67 63.57
N GLU A 124 -55.82 49.06 63.75
CA GLU A 124 -54.51 49.65 63.43
C GLU A 124 -53.71 48.71 62.52
N ARG A 125 -52.93 49.27 61.58
CA ARG A 125 -52.16 48.51 60.58
C ARG A 125 -50.65 48.66 60.82
N SER A 126 -49.91 47.57 60.66
CA SER A 126 -48.45 47.58 60.74
C SER A 126 -47.75 48.24 59.55
N ARG A 127 -46.45 48.49 59.72
CA ARG A 127 -45.51 48.72 58.61
C ARG A 127 -45.42 47.46 57.74
N ASP A 128 -45.05 47.66 56.48
CA ASP A 128 -44.90 46.59 55.49
C ASP A 128 -43.53 45.92 55.65
N LEU A 129 -43.51 44.59 55.71
CA LEU A 129 -42.29 43.83 55.45
C LEU A 129 -42.32 43.35 54.00
N LEU A 130 -41.40 43.84 53.18
CA LEU A 130 -41.21 43.38 51.80
C LEU A 130 -40.18 42.25 51.78
N VAL A 131 -40.57 41.07 51.32
CA VAL A 131 -39.70 39.88 51.30
C VAL A 131 -39.63 39.25 49.91
N LEU A 132 -38.43 39.00 49.42
CA LEU A 132 -38.20 38.26 48.18
C LEU A 132 -38.47 36.77 48.39
N TYR A 133 -39.22 36.14 47.48
CA TYR A 133 -39.45 34.70 47.49
C TYR A 133 -39.33 34.12 46.08
N HIS A 134 -38.66 32.97 45.98
CA HIS A 134 -38.57 32.20 44.73
C HIS A 134 -39.51 30.99 44.79
N LEU A 135 -40.63 31.09 44.07
CA LEU A 135 -41.63 30.03 43.96
C LEU A 135 -41.08 28.68 43.50
N ARG A 136 -39.98 28.67 42.74
CA ARG A 136 -39.34 27.45 42.24
C ARG A 136 -37.86 27.53 42.56
N ALA A 137 -37.31 26.44 43.09
CA ALA A 137 -35.88 26.24 43.15
C ALA A 137 -35.32 26.02 41.73
N PRO A 138 -34.00 26.21 41.52
CA PRO A 138 -33.35 25.82 40.28
C PRO A 138 -33.64 24.36 39.92
N GLY A 139 -33.88 24.09 38.64
CA GLY A 139 -34.32 22.79 38.14
C GLY A 139 -34.00 22.59 36.67
N ASN A 140 -34.20 21.38 36.13
CA ASN A 140 -33.88 21.03 34.74
C ASN A 140 -32.43 21.40 34.33
N LEU A 141 -31.48 21.06 35.20
CA LEU A 141 -30.07 21.38 35.02
C LEU A 141 -29.48 20.55 33.86
N ALA A 142 -28.79 21.24 32.94
CA ALA A 142 -28.08 20.62 31.83
C ALA A 142 -26.70 21.29 31.66
N LEU A 143 -25.66 20.48 31.80
CA LEU A 143 -24.29 20.86 31.48
C LEU A 143 -24.05 20.63 29.99
N VAL A 144 -23.70 21.71 29.28
CA VAL A 144 -23.48 21.72 27.83
C VAL A 144 -21.98 21.63 27.56
N ILE A 145 -21.57 20.48 27.03
CA ILE A 145 -20.20 20.21 26.58
C ILE A 145 -20.17 20.33 25.03
N PRO A 146 -19.14 20.95 24.43
CA PRO A 146 -18.99 20.98 22.98
C PRO A 146 -18.98 19.56 22.36
N ALA A 147 -19.64 19.39 21.21
CA ALA A 147 -19.83 18.06 20.61
C ALA A 147 -18.51 17.36 20.23
N ASP A 148 -17.52 18.14 19.78
CA ASP A 148 -16.17 17.63 19.47
C ASP A 148 -15.45 17.10 20.72
N VAL A 149 -15.65 17.77 21.86
CA VAL A 149 -15.09 17.40 23.16
C VAL A 149 -15.78 16.16 23.73
N VAL A 150 -17.10 16.02 23.53
CA VAL A 150 -17.81 14.77 23.87
C VAL A 150 -17.32 13.60 23.02
N ALA A 151 -17.07 13.82 21.73
CA ALA A 151 -16.69 12.76 20.81
C ALA A 151 -15.23 12.30 20.98
N ASN A 152 -14.31 13.25 21.19
CA ASN A 152 -12.86 13.00 21.13
C ASN A 152 -12.11 13.26 22.44
N GLY A 153 -12.79 13.78 23.47
CA GLY A 153 -12.12 14.27 24.68
C GLY A 153 -11.38 15.59 24.45
N VAL A 154 -10.45 15.89 25.36
CA VAL A 154 -9.61 17.09 25.32
C VAL A 154 -8.15 16.72 25.12
N SER A 155 -7.65 16.88 23.89
CA SER A 155 -6.21 16.80 23.59
C SER A 155 -5.50 18.12 23.90
N ALA A 156 -4.16 18.12 23.90
CA ALA A 156 -3.36 19.33 24.08
C ALA A 156 -3.69 20.43 23.06
N ALA A 157 -3.91 20.06 21.79
CA ALA A 157 -4.26 21.00 20.74
C ALA A 157 -5.64 21.61 20.98
N ARG A 158 -6.62 20.82 21.45
CA ARG A 158 -7.95 21.33 21.75
C ARG A 158 -7.94 22.22 23.00
N ALA A 159 -7.23 21.83 24.04
CA ALA A 159 -7.04 22.61 25.25
C ALA A 159 -6.45 24.01 24.95
N ALA A 160 -5.49 24.09 24.00
CA ALA A 160 -4.87 25.35 23.56
C ALA A 160 -5.85 26.34 22.91
N GLN A 161 -6.97 25.87 22.38
CA GLN A 161 -8.03 26.72 21.83
C GLN A 161 -9.02 27.20 22.90
N GLY A 162 -8.96 26.64 24.10
CA GLY A 162 -9.96 26.82 25.15
C GLY A 162 -11.24 26.01 24.91
N VAL A 163 -11.81 25.49 26.00
CA VAL A 163 -13.05 24.71 25.98
C VAL A 163 -14.12 25.44 26.77
N VAL A 164 -15.23 25.78 26.11
CA VAL A 164 -16.35 26.52 26.69
C VAL A 164 -17.41 25.55 27.19
N PHE A 165 -17.69 25.55 28.49
CA PHE A 165 -18.79 24.81 29.10
C PHE A 165 -19.96 25.74 29.34
N GLY A 166 -21.16 25.33 28.91
CA GLY A 166 -22.40 26.07 29.13
C GLY A 166 -23.24 25.47 30.25
N PHE A 167 -23.94 26.32 31.01
CA PHE A 167 -24.80 25.90 32.11
C PHE A 167 -26.23 26.35 31.83
N ARG A 168 -27.17 25.41 31.76
CA ARG A 168 -28.59 25.68 31.55
C ARG A 168 -29.41 25.11 32.70
N TYR A 169 -30.39 25.87 33.15
CA TYR A 169 -31.37 25.44 34.16
C TYR A 169 -32.59 26.37 34.09
N THR A 170 -33.73 25.90 34.58
CA THR A 170 -34.91 26.76 34.78
C THR A 170 -34.70 27.65 35.99
N THR A 171 -35.35 28.83 35.97
CA THR A 171 -35.26 29.88 37.02
C THR A 171 -33.91 30.58 37.09
N LEU A 172 -33.14 30.59 36.00
CA LEU A 172 -31.89 31.36 35.88
C LEU A 172 -32.16 32.85 36.13
N GLN A 173 -31.55 33.38 37.19
CA GLN A 173 -31.69 34.76 37.63
C GLN A 173 -30.34 35.37 38.00
N ALA A 174 -30.31 36.71 38.06
CA ALA A 174 -29.15 37.41 38.59
C ALA A 174 -28.86 36.96 40.03
N TYR A 175 -27.58 36.96 40.40
CA TYR A 175 -27.05 36.55 41.70
C TYR A 175 -27.14 35.04 42.01
N ASP A 176 -27.62 34.22 41.07
CA ASP A 176 -27.41 32.78 41.16
C ASP A 176 -25.90 32.48 41.08
N VAL A 177 -25.43 31.54 41.90
CA VAL A 177 -24.03 31.11 41.93
C VAL A 177 -23.94 29.70 41.39
N VAL A 178 -23.27 29.52 40.25
CA VAL A 178 -22.94 28.22 39.68
C VAL A 178 -21.55 27.80 40.14
N ARG A 179 -21.49 26.65 40.80
CA ARG A 179 -20.25 25.95 41.16
C ARG A 179 -20.07 24.76 40.22
N PHE A 180 -19.20 24.92 39.24
CA PHE A 180 -18.79 23.88 38.31
C PHE A 180 -17.69 23.01 38.92
N ARG A 181 -17.87 21.69 38.93
CA ARG A 181 -16.90 20.72 39.43
C ARG A 181 -16.42 19.85 38.28
N ILE A 182 -15.11 19.67 38.17
CA ILE A 182 -14.48 18.86 37.13
C ILE A 182 -13.23 18.18 37.70
N GLY A 183 -13.26 16.86 37.80
CA GLY A 183 -12.25 16.11 38.54
C GLY A 183 -12.11 16.64 39.98
N ASN A 184 -10.90 17.06 40.36
CA ASN A 184 -10.62 17.64 41.67
C ASN A 184 -10.73 19.19 41.71
N GLU A 185 -11.02 19.82 40.57
CA GLU A 185 -11.12 21.27 40.46
C GLU A 185 -12.56 21.77 40.63
N SER A 186 -12.71 22.98 41.15
CA SER A 186 -14.00 23.63 41.33
C SER A 186 -13.91 25.10 40.94
N LEU A 187 -14.74 25.52 40.00
CA LEU A 187 -14.85 26.90 39.54
C LEU A 187 -16.21 27.48 39.90
N THR A 188 -16.25 28.77 40.23
CA THR A 188 -17.49 29.46 40.60
C THR A 188 -17.76 30.61 39.64
N LYS A 189 -19.01 30.73 39.21
CA LYS A 189 -19.50 31.82 38.37
C LYS A 189 -20.83 32.34 38.91
N GLU A 190 -20.85 33.61 39.31
CA GLU A 190 -22.09 34.32 39.61
C GLU A 190 -22.75 34.81 38.32
N VAL A 191 -24.09 34.71 38.26
CA VAL A 191 -24.90 35.23 37.17
C VAL A 191 -25.09 36.73 37.34
N SER A 192 -24.45 37.52 36.48
CA SER A 192 -24.64 38.98 36.47
C SER A 192 -25.86 39.39 35.64
N ASP A 193 -26.02 38.82 34.45
CA ASP A 193 -27.14 39.08 33.55
C ASP A 193 -27.76 37.74 33.08
N PRO A 194 -29.02 37.45 33.45
CA PRO A 194 -29.69 36.21 33.06
C PRO A 194 -30.01 36.10 31.56
N GLN A 195 -29.86 37.17 30.77
CA GLN A 195 -30.02 37.15 29.32
C GLN A 195 -28.75 36.71 28.56
N THR A 196 -27.60 36.66 29.26
CA THR A 196 -26.34 36.23 28.65
C THR A 196 -26.11 34.72 28.84
N PRO A 197 -25.50 34.02 27.85
CA PRO A 197 -25.11 32.63 28.04
C PRO A 197 -24.20 32.46 29.25
N LEU A 198 -24.62 31.64 30.21
CA LEU A 198 -23.82 31.32 31.37
C LEU A 198 -22.78 30.26 30.99
N THR A 199 -21.52 30.69 30.89
CA THR A 199 -20.42 29.84 30.45
C THR A 199 -19.16 30.00 31.31
N ILE A 200 -18.37 28.93 31.39
CA ILE A 200 -17.00 28.92 31.92
C ILE A 200 -16.08 28.36 30.83
N THR A 201 -14.99 29.06 30.54
CA THR A 201 -13.97 28.60 29.59
C THR A 201 -12.76 28.08 30.35
N LEU A 202 -12.38 26.84 30.10
CA LEU A 202 -11.14 26.25 30.63
C LEU A 202 -10.00 26.37 29.62
N SER A 203 -8.84 26.78 30.11
CA SER A 203 -7.59 26.93 29.35
C SER A 203 -6.72 25.67 29.43
N THR A 204 -5.63 25.61 28.65
CA THR A 204 -4.60 24.56 28.79
C THR A 204 -4.08 24.42 30.21
N ALA A 205 -3.86 25.53 30.92
CA ALA A 205 -3.34 25.50 32.28
C ALA A 205 -4.35 24.88 33.27
N ASP A 206 -5.65 25.05 33.02
CA ASP A 206 -6.69 24.43 33.85
C ASP A 206 -6.73 22.92 33.62
N PHE A 207 -6.69 22.48 32.35
CA PHE A 207 -6.64 21.05 32.02
C PHE A 207 -5.36 20.36 32.52
N GLN A 208 -4.22 21.07 32.52
CA GLN A 208 -2.98 20.57 33.13
C GLN A 208 -3.10 20.37 34.64
N LYS A 209 -3.84 21.24 35.36
CA LYS A 209 -4.10 21.07 36.79
C LYS A 209 -5.04 19.90 37.08
N ILE A 210 -6.09 19.76 36.25
CA ILE A 210 -7.05 18.65 36.35
C ILE A 210 -6.35 17.30 36.14
N GLY A 211 -5.46 17.24 35.15
CA GLY A 211 -4.69 16.04 34.79
C GLY A 211 -5.38 15.15 33.76
N ASP A 212 -4.60 14.25 33.19
CA ASP A 212 -5.06 13.30 32.18
C ASP A 212 -5.89 12.16 32.80
N GLY A 213 -6.83 11.63 32.02
CA GLY A 213 -7.71 10.54 32.36
C GLY A 213 -9.19 10.90 32.16
N LYS A 214 -10.06 9.94 32.48
CA LYS A 214 -11.50 10.15 32.51
C LYS A 214 -11.89 10.81 33.84
N VAL A 215 -12.45 12.00 33.78
CA VAL A 215 -12.89 12.78 34.93
C VAL A 215 -14.40 12.95 34.94
N GLU A 216 -14.98 13.01 36.12
CA GLU A 216 -16.39 13.35 36.31
C GLU A 216 -16.58 14.86 36.36
N LEU A 217 -17.71 15.33 35.84
CA LEU A 217 -18.08 16.74 35.88
C LEU A 217 -19.58 16.91 36.11
N ASP A 218 -19.90 17.89 36.94
CA ASP A 218 -21.27 18.33 37.23
C ASP A 218 -21.25 19.80 37.67
N PHE A 219 -22.42 20.37 37.93
CA PHE A 219 -22.48 21.67 38.58
C PHE A 219 -23.60 21.74 39.61
N VAL A 220 -23.37 22.57 40.63
CA VAL A 220 -24.37 22.98 41.61
C VAL A 220 -24.73 24.42 41.33
N VAL A 221 -26.01 24.74 41.31
CA VAL A 221 -26.49 26.12 41.31
C VAL A 221 -27.14 26.42 42.66
N THR A 222 -26.86 27.58 43.21
CA THR A 222 -27.47 28.11 44.43
C THR A 222 -27.98 29.51 44.16
N ASP A 223 -29.27 29.76 44.38
CA ASP A 223 -29.82 31.11 44.26
C ASP A 223 -29.46 31.97 45.48
N GLN A 224 -29.71 33.28 45.40
CA GLN A 224 -29.42 34.22 46.49
C GLN A 224 -30.19 33.95 47.80
N LEU A 225 -31.26 33.13 47.76
CA LEU A 225 -32.03 32.72 48.92
C LEU A 225 -31.51 31.42 49.53
N GLY A 226 -30.48 30.82 48.95
CA GLY A 226 -29.87 29.56 49.39
C GLY A 226 -30.55 28.31 48.84
N ASN A 227 -31.49 28.43 47.91
CA ASN A 227 -32.10 27.26 47.27
C ASN A 227 -31.11 26.69 46.26
N SER A 228 -30.83 25.38 46.33
CA SER A 228 -29.81 24.75 45.49
C SER A 228 -30.29 23.49 44.78
N ALA A 229 -29.64 23.19 43.65
CA ALA A 229 -29.82 21.96 42.89
C ALA A 229 -28.51 21.54 42.21
N THR A 230 -28.36 20.23 41.97
CA THR A 230 -27.17 19.64 41.36
C THR A 230 -27.53 18.97 40.03
N SER A 231 -26.70 19.15 39.00
CA SER A 231 -26.91 18.51 37.70
C SER A 231 -26.65 17.01 37.77
N GLY A 232 -27.04 16.28 36.72
CA GLY A 232 -26.48 14.95 36.49
C GLY A 232 -24.98 14.99 36.27
N VAL A 233 -24.28 13.92 36.64
CA VAL A 233 -22.85 13.73 36.40
C VAL A 233 -22.63 13.34 34.94
N GLN A 234 -21.67 13.98 34.29
CA GLN A 234 -21.13 13.58 32.99
C GLN A 234 -19.66 13.17 33.15
N THR A 235 -19.09 12.53 32.13
CA THR A 235 -17.68 12.13 32.10
C THR A 235 -16.96 12.77 30.93
N LEU A 236 -15.73 13.22 31.14
CA LEU A 236 -14.87 13.81 30.12
C LEU A 236 -13.52 13.11 30.09
N ASP A 237 -13.03 12.77 28.91
CA ASP A 237 -11.69 12.22 28.71
C ASP A 237 -10.69 13.35 28.43
N ILE A 238 -9.59 13.39 29.19
CA ILE A 238 -8.53 14.40 29.08
C ILE A 238 -7.23 13.67 28.77
N HIS A 239 -6.53 14.04 27.70
CA HIS A 239 -5.33 13.34 27.24
C HIS A 239 -4.29 14.30 26.66
N LEU A 240 -3.88 15.29 27.48
CA LEU A 240 -2.91 16.30 27.05
C LEU A 240 -1.52 15.70 26.77
N ALA A 241 -1.16 14.59 27.43
CA ALA A 241 0.11 13.92 27.20
C ALA A 241 0.10 12.93 26.02
N GLU A 242 -1.06 12.63 25.43
CA GLU A 242 -1.13 11.74 24.27
C GLU A 242 -0.52 12.44 23.05
N VAL A 243 0.44 11.76 22.43
CA VAL A 243 1.09 12.27 21.23
C VAL A 243 0.27 11.88 20.02
N GLU A 244 -0.49 12.84 19.47
CA GLU A 244 -1.23 12.65 18.22
C GLU A 244 -0.26 12.51 17.03
N LEU A 245 -0.31 11.36 16.36
CA LEU A 245 0.52 11.05 15.19
C LEU A 245 -0.34 10.78 13.96
N SER A 246 -0.01 11.41 12.84
CA SER A 246 -0.64 11.12 11.55
C SER A 246 -0.06 9.84 10.91
N PRO A 247 -0.84 9.09 10.11
CA PRO A 247 -0.30 7.98 9.32
C PRO A 247 0.79 8.48 8.36
N PRO A 248 1.72 7.60 7.94
CA PRO A 248 2.67 7.97 6.90
C PRO A 248 1.92 8.16 5.56
N THR A 249 2.57 8.80 4.59
CA THR A 249 1.97 9.12 3.28
C THR A 249 2.87 8.70 2.12
N LEU A 250 2.27 8.40 0.96
CA LEU A 250 2.99 8.21 -0.29
C LEU A 250 3.41 9.57 -0.86
N VAL A 251 4.68 9.70 -1.23
CA VAL A 251 5.18 10.90 -1.91
C VAL A 251 4.89 10.80 -3.41
N LYS A 252 4.26 11.83 -3.96
CA LYS A 252 4.04 11.96 -5.42
C LYS A 252 5.36 11.82 -6.19
N PRO A 253 5.37 11.16 -7.36
CA PRO A 253 4.19 10.78 -8.16
C PRO A 253 3.56 9.44 -7.77
N ALA A 254 4.06 8.73 -6.75
CA ALA A 254 3.49 7.45 -6.36
C ALA A 254 2.06 7.61 -5.81
N VAL A 255 1.19 6.68 -6.18
CA VAL A 255 -0.21 6.59 -5.77
C VAL A 255 -0.55 5.15 -5.41
N ASP A 256 -1.65 4.95 -4.70
CA ASP A 256 -2.23 3.62 -4.43
C ASP A 256 -3.28 3.27 -5.52
N PRO A 257 -3.21 2.11 -6.18
CA PRO A 257 -2.19 1.06 -6.07
C PRO A 257 -0.87 1.41 -6.78
N ILE A 258 0.25 0.90 -6.26
CA ILE A 258 1.59 1.10 -6.81
C ILE A 258 1.82 0.15 -8.00
N ASP A 259 2.11 0.71 -9.17
CA ASP A 259 2.66 -0.01 -10.32
C ASP A 259 4.20 -0.04 -10.25
N VAL A 260 4.76 -1.19 -9.88
CA VAL A 260 6.19 -1.36 -9.59
C VAL A 260 7.06 -1.02 -10.81
N LEU A 261 6.60 -1.30 -12.03
CA LEU A 261 7.39 -1.06 -13.24
C LEU A 261 7.51 0.43 -13.59
N ASN A 262 6.61 1.28 -13.09
CA ASN A 262 6.68 2.75 -13.28
C ASN A 262 7.62 3.44 -12.27
N HIS A 263 8.21 2.70 -11.34
CA HIS A 263 9.01 3.24 -10.23
C HIS A 263 10.38 2.56 -10.12
N LYS A 264 11.23 2.69 -11.16
CA LYS A 264 12.59 2.09 -11.21
C LYS A 264 13.45 2.43 -9.99
N ASN A 265 13.30 3.64 -9.42
CA ASN A 265 14.05 4.10 -8.24
C ASN A 265 13.32 3.84 -6.90
N GLY A 266 12.24 3.06 -6.91
CA GLY A 266 11.40 2.82 -5.76
C GLY A 266 10.40 3.95 -5.45
N VAL A 267 9.71 3.81 -4.33
CA VAL A 267 8.65 4.73 -3.86
C VAL A 267 9.01 5.26 -2.48
N THR A 268 8.82 6.56 -2.26
CA THR A 268 9.08 7.16 -0.95
C THR A 268 7.82 7.17 -0.07
N ILE A 269 7.93 6.60 1.11
CA ILE A 269 6.99 6.80 2.22
C ILE A 269 7.51 7.94 3.08
N ARG A 270 6.65 8.92 3.36
CA ARG A 270 6.96 10.10 4.16
C ARG A 270 6.20 10.08 5.48
N ILE A 271 6.95 10.30 6.54
CA ILE A 271 6.45 10.65 7.85
C ILE A 271 6.59 12.17 7.98
N ASP A 272 5.50 12.86 8.29
CA ASP A 272 5.45 14.29 8.56
C ASP A 272 4.90 14.47 9.97
N TYR A 273 5.70 15.07 10.85
CA TYR A 273 5.31 15.29 12.24
C TYR A 273 5.75 16.68 12.70
N PRO A 274 4.91 17.72 12.48
CA PRO A 274 5.26 19.11 12.80
C PRO A 274 5.68 19.33 14.26
N GLY A 275 5.20 18.51 15.20
CA GLY A 275 5.55 18.53 16.63
C GLY A 275 6.88 17.85 16.99
N ALA A 276 7.73 17.50 16.02
CA ALA A 276 9.03 16.90 16.26
C ALA A 276 9.94 17.85 17.06
N GLN A 277 10.60 17.30 18.08
CA GLN A 277 11.56 17.98 18.93
C GLN A 277 13.00 17.57 18.57
N SER A 278 13.98 18.35 19.03
CA SER A 278 15.39 17.99 18.84
C SER A 278 15.69 16.63 19.49
N GLY A 279 16.32 15.73 18.73
CA GLY A 279 16.61 14.36 19.18
C GLY A 279 15.51 13.33 18.89
N ASP A 280 14.31 13.75 18.48
CA ASP A 280 13.25 12.83 18.06
C ASP A 280 13.67 12.01 16.84
N ARG A 281 13.27 10.74 16.83
CA ARG A 281 13.51 9.81 15.73
C ARG A 281 12.25 9.05 15.39
N ALA A 282 12.04 8.76 14.11
CA ALA A 282 10.94 7.96 13.61
C ALA A 282 11.44 6.66 12.99
N ARG A 283 10.66 5.60 13.14
CA ARG A 283 10.87 4.33 12.44
C ARG A 283 9.60 3.94 11.70
N LEU A 284 9.70 3.75 10.40
CA LEU A 284 8.65 3.12 9.60
C LEU A 284 8.52 1.64 9.99
N ILE A 285 7.30 1.12 10.03
CA ILE A 285 6.99 -0.25 10.40
C ILE A 285 6.03 -0.81 9.36
N GLU A 286 6.44 -1.86 8.66
CA GLU A 286 5.52 -2.75 7.98
C GLU A 286 4.79 -3.60 9.04
N VAL A 287 3.47 -3.61 9.01
CA VAL A 287 2.66 -4.38 9.96
C VAL A 287 2.62 -5.83 9.49
N LYS A 288 2.97 -6.76 10.38
CA LYS A 288 3.11 -8.21 10.09
C LYS A 288 4.04 -8.46 8.88
N PRO A 289 5.30 -8.01 8.95
CA PRO A 289 6.24 -8.22 7.85
C PRO A 289 6.55 -9.73 7.72
N PRO A 290 7.01 -10.19 6.54
CA PRO A 290 7.47 -11.56 6.36
C PRO A 290 8.51 -11.98 7.40
N ALA A 291 8.54 -13.27 7.75
CA ALA A 291 9.53 -13.80 8.69
C ALA A 291 10.96 -13.49 8.21
N GLY A 292 11.81 -13.00 9.12
CA GLY A 292 13.19 -12.61 8.79
C GLY A 292 13.36 -11.23 8.14
N ALA A 293 12.27 -10.47 7.93
CA ALA A 293 12.37 -9.12 7.38
C ALA A 293 13.18 -8.20 8.29
N THR A 294 14.14 -7.48 7.71
CA THR A 294 14.93 -6.47 8.43
C THR A 294 14.05 -5.27 8.78
N PRO A 295 14.04 -4.81 10.04
CA PRO A 295 13.33 -3.60 10.43
C PRO A 295 13.88 -2.38 9.68
N PHE A 296 13.01 -1.45 9.29
CA PHE A 296 13.45 -0.15 8.78
C PHE A 296 14.29 0.59 9.84
N PRO A 297 15.24 1.44 9.40
CA PRO A 297 16.09 2.16 10.33
C PRO A 297 15.29 3.13 11.21
N LEU A 298 15.84 3.41 12.39
CA LEU A 298 15.37 4.51 13.23
C LEU A 298 16.10 5.79 12.80
N VAL A 299 15.37 6.76 12.25
CA VAL A 299 15.92 7.93 11.54
C VAL A 299 15.51 9.22 12.23
N GLN A 300 16.41 10.19 12.32
CA GLN A 300 16.11 11.51 12.88
C GLN A 300 15.27 12.34 11.90
N PHE A 301 14.35 13.16 12.43
CA PHE A 301 13.62 14.13 11.62
C PHE A 301 14.56 15.18 11.01
N ASN A 302 14.30 15.55 9.76
CA ASN A 302 15.02 16.65 9.11
C ASN A 302 14.48 18.04 9.54
N THR A 303 15.06 19.11 9.00
CA THR A 303 14.67 20.50 9.31
C THR A 303 13.22 20.87 8.97
N ASN A 304 12.54 20.07 8.15
CA ASN A 304 11.11 20.21 7.85
C ASN A 304 10.23 19.29 8.69
N ASN A 305 10.78 18.71 9.77
CA ASN A 305 10.12 17.74 10.63
C ASN A 305 9.59 16.51 9.87
N ARG A 306 10.38 16.02 8.90
CA ARG A 306 10.06 14.87 8.06
C ARG A 306 11.10 13.77 8.12
N VAL A 307 10.65 12.53 7.93
CA VAL A 307 11.47 11.36 7.61
C VAL A 307 10.96 10.72 6.33
N ASN A 308 11.85 10.51 5.36
CA ASN A 308 11.55 9.84 4.10
C ASN A 308 12.23 8.47 4.10
N THR A 309 11.48 7.42 3.79
CA THR A 309 12.00 6.05 3.62
C THR A 309 11.67 5.58 2.22
N VAL A 310 12.69 5.17 1.47
CA VAL A 310 12.53 4.62 0.12
C VAL A 310 12.22 3.12 0.25
N LEU A 311 11.07 2.71 -0.29
CA LEU A 311 10.76 1.32 -0.59
C LEU A 311 11.39 1.02 -1.95
N THR A 312 12.44 0.19 -1.98
CA THR A 312 13.12 -0.16 -3.23
C THR A 312 12.17 -0.89 -4.20
N GLN A 313 12.47 -0.84 -5.49
CA GLN A 313 11.64 -1.51 -6.49
C GLN A 313 11.57 -3.02 -6.23
N ALA A 314 12.69 -3.66 -5.88
CA ALA A 314 12.71 -5.07 -5.51
C ALA A 314 11.89 -5.40 -4.23
N TYR A 315 11.91 -4.52 -3.22
CA TYR A 315 11.07 -4.68 -2.03
C TYR A 315 9.58 -4.70 -2.39
N LEU A 316 9.17 -3.85 -3.34
CA LEU A 316 7.80 -3.77 -3.86
C LEU A 316 7.48 -4.97 -4.75
N ALA A 317 8.38 -5.37 -5.66
CA ALA A 317 8.21 -6.53 -6.53
C ALA A 317 8.01 -7.84 -5.73
N ALA A 318 8.74 -8.03 -4.62
CA ALA A 318 8.55 -9.17 -3.72
C ALA A 318 7.16 -9.21 -3.03
N ARG A 319 6.40 -8.11 -3.12
CA ARG A 319 5.05 -7.96 -2.55
C ARG A 319 4.00 -7.69 -3.63
N GLN A 320 4.32 -7.97 -4.89
CA GLN A 320 3.39 -7.80 -6.00
C GLN A 320 2.07 -8.55 -5.75
N GLY A 321 0.95 -7.92 -6.10
CA GLY A 321 -0.39 -8.47 -5.89
C GLY A 321 -0.86 -8.52 -4.43
N LYS A 322 -0.16 -7.87 -3.49
CA LYS A 322 -0.50 -7.86 -2.06
C LYS A 322 -0.85 -6.46 -1.55
N GLU A 323 -1.52 -6.45 -0.41
CA GLU A 323 -1.72 -5.28 0.44
C GLU A 323 -0.64 -5.23 1.52
N ILE A 324 -0.09 -4.04 1.74
CA ILE A 324 0.94 -3.76 2.74
C ILE A 324 0.44 -2.64 3.64
N LEU A 325 0.45 -2.90 4.94
CA LEU A 325 0.07 -1.93 5.95
C LEU A 325 1.32 -1.31 6.56
N PHE A 326 1.43 0.02 6.54
CA PHE A 326 2.53 0.76 7.14
C PHE A 326 2.03 1.62 8.30
N ARG A 327 2.80 1.68 9.38
CA ARG A 327 2.68 2.69 10.43
C ARG A 327 4.06 3.18 10.80
N TRP A 328 4.18 4.12 11.73
CA TRP A 328 5.48 4.52 12.25
C TRP A 328 5.42 4.75 13.76
N ASN A 329 6.57 4.58 14.41
CA ASN A 329 6.72 4.83 15.83
C ASN A 329 7.57 6.09 16.05
N LEU A 330 7.12 6.95 16.96
CA LEU A 330 7.91 8.07 17.47
C LEU A 330 8.77 7.61 18.63
N ASN A 331 10.08 7.86 18.56
CA ASN A 331 11.00 7.69 19.67
C ASN A 331 11.52 9.05 20.13
N ARG A 332 11.35 9.33 21.43
CA ARG A 332 11.86 10.50 22.12
C ARG A 332 12.73 10.04 23.29
N ASP A 333 13.90 10.66 23.45
CA ASP A 333 14.89 10.30 24.48
C ASP A 333 15.22 8.79 24.53
N GLY A 334 15.30 8.18 23.34
CA GLY A 334 15.62 6.75 23.19
C GLY A 334 14.47 5.79 23.47
N LYS A 335 13.28 6.26 23.85
CA LYS A 335 12.11 5.42 24.17
C LYS A 335 10.97 5.61 23.16
N PRO A 336 10.22 4.55 22.81
CA PRO A 336 9.02 4.69 22.01
C PRO A 336 7.93 5.40 22.83
N VAL A 337 7.40 6.51 22.31
CA VAL A 337 6.39 7.35 22.99
C VAL A 337 5.06 7.42 22.24
N GLY A 338 4.99 6.93 21.01
CA GLY A 338 3.76 6.92 20.23
C GLY A 338 3.83 6.01 19.00
N LYS A 339 2.67 5.61 18.49
CA LYS A 339 2.50 4.84 17.26
C LYS A 339 1.40 5.47 16.43
N SER A 340 1.64 5.69 15.14
CA SER A 340 0.63 6.28 14.26
C SER A 340 -0.44 5.27 13.81
N PRO A 341 -1.59 5.77 13.29
CA PRO A 341 -2.50 4.98 12.47
C PRO A 341 -1.81 4.38 11.25
N VAL A 342 -2.48 3.40 10.63
CA VAL A 342 -1.94 2.69 9.46
C VAL A 342 -2.25 3.40 8.15
N LEU A 343 -1.28 3.41 7.24
CA LEU A 343 -1.44 3.62 5.81
C LEU A 343 -1.57 2.25 5.13
N ASN A 344 -2.65 2.02 4.37
CA ASN A 344 -2.78 0.84 3.51
C ASN A 344 -2.27 1.14 2.10
N VAL A 345 -1.48 0.26 1.53
CA VAL A 345 -0.90 0.36 0.18
C VAL A 345 -1.04 -0.96 -0.56
N ARG A 346 -1.67 -0.94 -1.74
CA ARG A 346 -1.76 -2.08 -2.67
C ARG A 346 -0.61 -2.01 -3.66
N VAL A 347 0.01 -3.15 -3.94
CA VAL A 347 1.02 -3.29 -5.00
C VAL A 347 0.43 -4.11 -6.13
N LEU A 348 0.44 -3.58 -7.35
CA LEU A 348 -0.07 -4.29 -8.52
C LEU A 348 0.77 -5.56 -8.79
N LYS A 349 0.09 -6.60 -9.27
CA LYS A 349 0.76 -7.81 -9.76
C LYS A 349 1.40 -7.51 -11.12
N ILE A 350 2.66 -7.87 -11.30
CA ILE A 350 3.30 -7.86 -12.63
C ILE A 350 2.89 -9.16 -13.32
N ALA A 351 2.34 -9.05 -14.54
CA ALA A 351 1.93 -10.23 -15.29
C ALA A 351 3.16 -10.93 -15.90
N ASP A 352 3.11 -12.26 -15.96
CA ASP A 352 4.08 -13.02 -16.77
C ASP A 352 4.01 -12.53 -18.22
N GLY A 353 5.17 -12.21 -18.81
CA GLY A 353 5.26 -11.66 -20.15
C GLY A 353 4.76 -10.21 -20.30
N ASP A 354 4.71 -9.41 -19.22
CA ASP A 354 4.37 -7.98 -19.32
C ASP A 354 5.23 -7.29 -20.41
N PRO A 355 4.61 -6.59 -21.38
CA PRO A 355 5.30 -6.07 -22.56
C PRO A 355 6.32 -4.97 -22.25
N ARG A 356 6.33 -4.44 -21.02
CA ARG A 356 7.34 -3.48 -20.55
C ARG A 356 8.64 -4.14 -20.10
N LEU A 357 8.65 -5.47 -19.91
CA LEU A 357 9.85 -6.22 -19.58
C LEU A 357 10.72 -6.39 -20.85
N PRO A 358 12.05 -6.28 -20.75
CA PRO A 358 12.92 -6.42 -21.92
C PRO A 358 12.96 -7.87 -22.39
N VAL A 359 13.17 -8.05 -23.68
CA VAL A 359 13.35 -9.37 -24.30
C VAL A 359 14.84 -9.55 -24.64
N PRO A 360 15.48 -10.65 -24.21
CA PRO A 360 16.89 -10.88 -24.51
C PRO A 360 17.11 -11.26 -25.97
N ILE A 361 18.34 -11.08 -26.43
CA ILE A 361 18.81 -11.54 -27.74
C ILE A 361 20.02 -12.47 -27.59
N ILE A 362 20.22 -13.35 -28.57
CA ILE A 362 21.45 -14.12 -28.73
C ILE A 362 22.27 -13.51 -29.87
N GLU A 363 23.56 -13.27 -29.62
CA GLU A 363 24.53 -12.83 -30.62
C GLU A 363 25.79 -13.71 -30.62
N PRO A 364 26.45 -13.94 -31.76
CA PRO A 364 26.04 -13.46 -33.09
C PRO A 364 24.88 -14.28 -33.67
N ALA A 365 24.01 -13.61 -34.41
CA ALA A 365 22.98 -14.20 -35.25
C ALA A 365 22.83 -13.34 -36.51
N ASP A 366 22.48 -13.95 -37.64
CA ASP A 366 22.29 -13.24 -38.90
C ASP A 366 20.99 -12.40 -38.92
N SER A 367 20.73 -11.70 -40.03
CA SER A 367 19.51 -10.90 -40.20
C SER A 367 18.22 -11.73 -40.20
N PHE A 368 18.31 -13.04 -40.37
CA PHE A 368 17.20 -14.00 -40.35
C PHE A 368 17.08 -14.73 -39.01
N SER A 369 17.82 -14.30 -37.97
CA SER A 369 17.86 -14.95 -36.65
C SER A 369 18.41 -16.39 -36.70
N VAL A 370 19.36 -16.65 -37.60
CA VAL A 370 20.12 -17.91 -37.63
C VAL A 370 21.39 -17.75 -36.80
N ILE A 371 21.60 -18.68 -35.88
CA ILE A 371 22.87 -18.84 -35.14
C ILE A 371 23.64 -19.95 -35.85
N ASP A 372 24.50 -19.60 -36.81
CA ASP A 372 25.32 -20.57 -37.53
C ASP A 372 26.68 -20.74 -36.85
N LEU A 373 26.82 -21.82 -36.07
CA LEU A 373 28.07 -22.11 -35.38
C LEU A 373 29.23 -22.38 -36.37
N ASN A 374 28.98 -22.57 -37.67
CA ASN A 374 30.05 -22.71 -38.68
C ASN A 374 30.63 -21.37 -39.13
N GLU A 375 29.89 -20.25 -38.98
CA GLU A 375 30.29 -18.94 -39.51
C GLU A 375 31.14 -18.13 -38.52
N PHE A 376 31.19 -18.52 -37.26
CA PHE A 376 31.97 -17.83 -36.22
C PHE A 376 32.53 -18.80 -35.17
N THR A 377 33.71 -18.45 -34.65
CA THR A 377 34.45 -19.24 -33.64
C THR A 377 34.25 -18.74 -32.20
N THR A 378 33.67 -17.55 -32.03
CA THR A 378 33.39 -16.96 -30.71
C THR A 378 32.25 -17.68 -29.99
N THR A 379 32.20 -17.52 -28.66
CA THR A 379 31.09 -18.03 -27.83
C THR A 379 29.89 -17.10 -27.97
N PRO A 380 28.69 -17.60 -28.32
CA PRO A 380 27.48 -16.78 -28.34
C PRO A 380 27.18 -16.18 -26.97
N LEU A 381 26.65 -14.97 -26.95
CA LEU A 381 26.22 -14.25 -25.74
C LEU A 381 24.70 -14.10 -25.75
N VAL A 382 24.07 -14.36 -24.60
CA VAL A 382 22.72 -13.86 -24.31
C VAL A 382 22.86 -12.47 -23.73
N ILE A 383 22.15 -11.50 -24.30
CA ILE A 383 22.30 -10.07 -24.02
C ILE A 383 20.96 -9.48 -23.59
N PHE A 384 20.98 -8.77 -22.47
CA PHE A 384 19.95 -7.83 -22.04
C PHE A 384 20.50 -6.41 -22.17
N ASN A 385 19.92 -5.59 -23.05
CA ASN A 385 20.37 -4.21 -23.27
C ASN A 385 19.88 -3.22 -22.20
N ASP A 386 18.86 -3.60 -21.43
CA ASP A 386 18.39 -2.90 -20.23
C ASP A 386 17.81 -3.94 -19.27
N TRP A 387 17.70 -3.58 -18.00
CA TRP A 387 17.12 -4.41 -16.96
C TRP A 387 16.05 -3.63 -16.17
N PRO A 388 14.85 -4.20 -15.96
CA PRO A 388 13.71 -3.43 -15.47
C PRO A 388 13.68 -3.29 -13.94
N PHE A 389 14.53 -4.01 -13.21
CA PHE A 389 14.52 -4.06 -11.75
C PHE A 389 15.80 -3.48 -11.15
N SER A 390 15.68 -2.82 -9.99
CA SER A 390 16.82 -2.32 -9.23
C SER A 390 16.70 -2.58 -7.73
N GLY A 391 17.85 -2.52 -7.05
CA GLY A 391 17.94 -2.55 -5.59
C GLY A 391 18.23 -3.92 -4.97
N GLY A 392 18.57 -4.93 -5.79
CA GLY A 392 18.94 -6.27 -5.33
C GLY A 392 17.82 -7.02 -4.60
N GLY A 393 18.16 -8.13 -3.92
CA GLY A 393 17.17 -8.92 -3.15
C GLY A 393 16.28 -9.84 -4.02
N TYR A 394 16.69 -10.08 -5.26
CA TYR A 394 16.11 -11.05 -6.18
C TYR A 394 17.22 -11.82 -6.88
N THR A 395 16.85 -12.93 -7.50
CA THR A 395 17.78 -13.74 -8.31
C THR A 395 17.20 -14.00 -9.69
N VAL A 396 18.08 -14.23 -10.67
CA VAL A 396 17.71 -14.40 -12.07
C VAL A 396 18.16 -15.76 -12.58
N ASP A 397 17.26 -16.45 -13.29
CA ASP A 397 17.57 -17.59 -14.15
C ASP A 397 17.42 -17.16 -15.61
N VAL A 398 18.41 -17.51 -16.44
CA VAL A 398 18.36 -17.35 -17.89
C VAL A 398 18.73 -18.70 -18.49
N ASN A 399 17.86 -19.21 -19.35
CA ASN A 399 18.03 -20.49 -20.01
C ASN A 399 17.90 -20.31 -21.51
N VAL A 400 18.73 -21.02 -22.27
CA VAL A 400 18.53 -21.22 -23.71
C VAL A 400 17.85 -22.56 -23.89
N VAL A 401 16.69 -22.59 -24.52
CA VAL A 401 15.86 -23.79 -24.70
C VAL A 401 15.79 -24.12 -26.19
N GLY A 402 16.18 -25.34 -26.54
CA GLY A 402 16.15 -25.85 -27.92
C GLY A 402 15.67 -27.30 -27.97
N ILE A 403 15.98 -27.99 -29.06
CA ILE A 403 15.59 -29.39 -29.30
C ILE A 403 16.88 -30.21 -29.45
N ASP A 404 16.99 -31.36 -28.77
CA ASP A 404 18.14 -32.27 -28.91
C ASP A 404 18.03 -33.19 -30.14
N GLN A 405 19.06 -34.01 -30.37
CA GLN A 405 19.11 -34.94 -31.51
C GLN A 405 17.99 -36.01 -31.52
N ASN A 406 17.31 -36.24 -30.38
CA ASN A 406 16.20 -37.18 -30.28
C ASN A 406 14.84 -36.51 -30.52
N GLY A 407 14.81 -35.17 -30.62
CA GLY A 407 13.58 -34.40 -30.77
C GLY A 407 12.98 -33.92 -29.44
N ASP A 408 13.67 -34.11 -28.32
CA ASP A 408 13.20 -33.69 -26.99
C ASP A 408 13.67 -32.28 -26.64
N SER A 409 12.93 -31.60 -25.75
CA SER A 409 13.32 -30.27 -25.27
C SER A 409 14.62 -30.33 -24.46
N TYR A 410 15.59 -29.49 -24.81
CA TYR A 410 16.89 -29.42 -24.16
C TYR A 410 17.15 -28.01 -23.60
N THR A 411 17.39 -27.94 -22.30
CA THR A 411 17.60 -26.67 -21.57
C THR A 411 19.08 -26.48 -21.25
N ILE A 412 19.63 -25.37 -21.73
CA ILE A 412 21.01 -24.94 -21.50
C ILE A 412 20.98 -23.79 -20.49
N PRO A 413 21.39 -24.02 -19.23
CA PRO A 413 21.45 -22.95 -18.24
C PRO A 413 22.56 -21.96 -18.60
N VAL A 414 22.19 -20.69 -18.80
CA VAL A 414 23.13 -19.58 -19.00
C VAL A 414 23.48 -18.95 -17.66
N THR A 415 22.48 -18.83 -16.79
CA THR A 415 22.69 -18.43 -15.42
C THR A 415 21.64 -19.05 -14.50
N THR A 416 22.05 -19.38 -13.28
CA THR A 416 21.18 -20.01 -12.28
C THR A 416 21.30 -19.25 -10.97
N ARG A 417 20.19 -18.65 -10.54
CA ARG A 417 19.99 -17.94 -9.28
C ARG A 417 21.07 -16.90 -8.98
N ILE A 418 21.50 -16.15 -10.00
CA ILE A 418 22.47 -15.08 -9.79
C ILE A 418 21.80 -13.81 -9.29
N SER A 419 22.53 -13.08 -8.46
CA SER A 419 22.24 -11.67 -8.16
C SER A 419 23.00 -10.80 -9.16
N LEU A 420 22.34 -9.75 -9.66
CA LEU A 420 22.97 -8.77 -10.53
C LEU A 420 23.71 -7.71 -9.70
N SER A 421 24.81 -7.20 -10.24
CA SER A 421 25.48 -6.01 -9.70
C SER A 421 24.69 -4.73 -10.00
N GLN A 422 24.94 -3.65 -9.26
CA GLN A 422 24.26 -2.37 -9.50
C GLN A 422 24.49 -1.82 -10.92
N GLU A 423 25.67 -2.08 -11.50
CA GLU A 423 25.94 -1.66 -12.88
C GLU A 423 25.11 -2.47 -13.86
N GLU A 424 24.96 -3.78 -13.65
CA GLU A 424 24.12 -4.63 -14.49
C GLU A 424 22.62 -4.31 -14.38
N GLU A 425 22.15 -3.93 -13.19
CA GLU A 425 20.78 -3.40 -13.02
C GLU A 425 20.56 -2.07 -13.79
N ARG A 426 21.64 -1.31 -14.01
CA ARG A 426 21.60 0.00 -14.64
C ARG A 426 21.72 -0.05 -16.16
N SER A 427 22.61 -0.90 -16.68
CA SER A 427 22.99 -0.95 -18.11
C SER A 427 22.67 -2.28 -18.80
N GLY A 428 21.99 -3.20 -18.10
CA GLY A 428 21.78 -4.55 -18.60
C GLY A 428 23.04 -5.42 -18.43
N PHE A 429 23.00 -6.64 -18.96
CA PHE A 429 24.10 -7.59 -18.80
C PHE A 429 24.16 -8.58 -19.96
N SER A 430 25.33 -9.19 -20.15
CA SER A 430 25.49 -10.31 -21.07
C SER A 430 26.12 -11.51 -20.36
N ARG A 431 25.79 -12.71 -20.83
CA ARG A 431 26.34 -13.98 -20.34
C ARG A 431 26.60 -14.94 -21.49
N PRO A 432 27.67 -15.74 -21.43
CA PRO A 432 27.98 -16.70 -22.47
C PRO A 432 27.00 -17.88 -22.48
N ALA A 433 26.49 -18.22 -23.67
CA ALA A 433 25.79 -19.48 -23.91
C ALA A 433 26.81 -20.55 -24.29
N SER A 434 26.76 -21.71 -23.62
CA SER A 434 27.74 -22.78 -23.82
C SER A 434 27.70 -23.32 -25.24
N ARG A 435 28.75 -23.03 -26.02
CA ARG A 435 28.91 -23.53 -27.39
C ARG A 435 28.92 -25.06 -27.44
N GLN A 436 29.53 -25.72 -26.44
CA GLN A 436 29.54 -27.18 -26.36
C GLN A 436 28.13 -27.74 -26.21
N GLN A 437 27.28 -27.10 -25.40
CA GLN A 437 25.90 -27.55 -25.22
C GLN A 437 25.02 -27.19 -26.43
N LEU A 438 25.25 -26.05 -27.07
CA LEU A 438 24.56 -25.69 -28.31
C LEU A 438 24.84 -26.70 -29.44
N ASN A 439 26.04 -27.30 -29.50
CA ASN A 439 26.37 -28.37 -30.45
C ASN A 439 25.62 -29.70 -30.18
N LEU A 440 24.96 -29.87 -29.03
CA LEU A 440 24.16 -31.06 -28.73
C LEU A 440 22.72 -30.94 -29.24
N LEU A 441 22.31 -29.75 -29.70
CA LEU A 441 20.99 -29.54 -30.26
C LEU A 441 20.85 -30.25 -31.63
N GLN A 442 19.64 -30.30 -32.15
CA GLN A 442 19.36 -30.78 -33.50
C GLN A 442 19.67 -29.68 -34.52
N ASP A 443 20.45 -30.02 -35.55
CA ASP A 443 20.77 -29.09 -36.63
C ASP A 443 19.51 -28.60 -37.36
N GLY A 444 19.38 -27.28 -37.52
CA GLY A 444 18.21 -26.62 -38.11
C GLY A 444 17.01 -26.46 -37.17
N SER A 445 17.10 -26.86 -35.89
CA SER A 445 15.99 -26.72 -34.95
C SER A 445 15.81 -25.28 -34.44
N SER A 446 14.65 -25.00 -33.85
CA SER A 446 14.41 -23.72 -33.18
C SER A 446 15.06 -23.69 -31.80
N VAL A 447 15.53 -22.51 -31.39
CA VAL A 447 16.05 -22.22 -30.06
C VAL A 447 15.58 -20.83 -29.59
N HIS A 448 15.23 -20.67 -28.32
CA HIS A 448 14.85 -19.38 -27.73
C HIS A 448 15.45 -19.22 -26.32
N VAL A 449 15.36 -18.01 -25.77
CA VAL A 449 15.78 -17.69 -24.40
C VAL A 449 14.55 -17.58 -23.52
N GLU A 450 14.59 -18.23 -22.37
CA GLU A 450 13.61 -18.09 -21.28
C GLU A 450 14.27 -17.37 -20.11
N THR A 451 13.53 -16.47 -19.46
CA THR A 451 14.05 -15.68 -18.34
C THR A 451 13.04 -15.63 -17.21
N THR A 452 13.53 -15.90 -16.02
CA THR A 452 12.74 -15.93 -14.80
C THR A 452 13.44 -15.13 -13.72
N VAL A 453 12.70 -14.27 -13.04
CA VAL A 453 13.16 -13.52 -11.87
C VAL A 453 12.44 -14.02 -10.63
N TYR A 454 13.18 -14.21 -9.54
CA TYR A 454 12.65 -14.67 -8.27
C TYR A 454 12.81 -13.61 -7.20
N PHE A 455 11.68 -13.09 -6.72
CA PHE A 455 11.59 -12.16 -5.61
C PHE A 455 11.12 -12.92 -4.35
N ASN A 456 12.06 -13.51 -3.61
CA ASN A 456 11.76 -14.42 -2.51
C ASN A 456 10.84 -15.58 -2.92
N ALA A 457 9.57 -15.56 -2.48
CA ALA A 457 8.55 -16.57 -2.81
C ALA A 457 7.78 -16.27 -4.11
N GLU A 458 7.90 -15.04 -4.64
CA GLU A 458 7.26 -14.66 -5.90
C GLU A 458 8.20 -14.91 -7.07
N MET A 459 7.63 -15.35 -8.19
CA MET A 459 8.34 -15.57 -9.44
C MET A 459 7.67 -14.76 -10.55
N LEU A 460 8.48 -14.26 -11.48
CA LEU A 460 8.03 -13.53 -12.66
C LEU A 460 8.73 -14.08 -13.90
N ARG A 461 7.95 -14.50 -14.90
CA ARG A 461 8.48 -14.91 -16.21
C ARG A 461 8.44 -13.76 -17.20
N PHE A 462 9.54 -13.59 -17.94
CA PHE A 462 9.60 -12.66 -19.04
C PHE A 462 9.00 -13.32 -20.28
N ALA A 463 8.68 -12.52 -21.30
CA ALA A 463 8.37 -13.10 -22.61
C ALA A 463 9.63 -13.81 -23.15
N ASN A 464 9.43 -14.95 -23.82
CA ASN A 464 10.52 -15.65 -24.48
C ASN A 464 11.17 -14.73 -25.53
N SER A 465 12.46 -14.93 -25.78
CA SER A 465 13.08 -14.28 -26.94
C SER A 465 12.36 -14.64 -28.22
N ARG A 466 12.63 -13.86 -29.28
CA ARG A 466 12.34 -14.35 -30.64
C ARG A 466 12.97 -15.74 -30.82
N PRO A 467 12.33 -16.64 -31.59
CA PRO A 467 12.95 -17.90 -31.95
C PRO A 467 14.13 -17.64 -32.88
N TYR A 468 15.20 -18.41 -32.68
CA TYR A 468 16.35 -18.50 -33.56
C TYR A 468 16.38 -19.88 -34.21
N THR A 469 17.04 -19.99 -35.37
CA THR A 469 17.36 -21.30 -35.96
C THR A 469 18.83 -21.60 -35.67
N ILE A 470 19.13 -22.75 -35.06
CA ILE A 470 20.52 -23.17 -34.79
C ILE A 470 21.06 -23.98 -35.96
N LYS A 471 22.25 -23.66 -36.46
CA LYS A 471 23.02 -24.54 -37.36
C LYS A 471 24.28 -25.00 -36.66
N ILE A 472 24.50 -26.30 -36.67
CA ILE A 472 25.52 -26.95 -35.82
C ILE A 472 26.68 -27.44 -36.67
N ASN A 473 27.86 -27.40 -36.05
CA ASN A 473 29.09 -27.89 -36.64
C ASN A 473 29.04 -29.40 -36.84
N ARG A 474 28.72 -29.86 -38.05
CA ARG A 474 29.13 -31.20 -38.50
C ARG A 474 30.55 -31.08 -39.04
N THR A 475 31.51 -31.74 -38.38
CA THR A 475 32.90 -31.82 -38.85
C THR A 475 32.91 -32.19 -40.35
N PRO A 476 33.50 -31.36 -41.22
CA PRO A 476 33.57 -31.67 -42.64
C PRO A 476 34.25 -33.01 -42.86
N ILE A 477 33.64 -33.89 -43.65
CA ILE A 477 34.25 -35.15 -44.01
C ILE A 477 35.29 -34.88 -45.08
N LEU A 478 36.54 -35.25 -44.81
CA LEU A 478 37.69 -34.96 -45.69
C LEU A 478 38.11 -36.18 -46.53
N SER A 479 37.45 -37.32 -46.35
CA SER A 479 37.73 -38.56 -47.09
C SER A 479 36.49 -39.44 -47.22
N GLU A 480 36.29 -40.05 -48.38
CA GLU A 480 35.25 -41.04 -48.64
C GLU A 480 35.77 -42.12 -49.60
N ASN A 481 35.67 -43.39 -49.20
CA ASN A 481 36.08 -44.55 -49.99
C ASN A 481 34.98 -45.61 -50.09
N PHE A 482 33.76 -45.30 -49.66
CA PHE A 482 32.55 -46.11 -49.72
C PHE A 482 32.56 -47.45 -48.95
N ASP A 483 33.70 -47.89 -48.42
CA ASP A 483 33.90 -49.17 -47.73
C ASP A 483 33.00 -49.39 -46.51
N SER A 484 32.54 -48.30 -45.89
CA SER A 484 31.66 -48.35 -44.73
C SER A 484 30.19 -48.58 -45.08
N TYR A 485 29.83 -48.67 -46.37
CA TYR A 485 28.46 -48.85 -46.81
C TYR A 485 28.26 -50.18 -47.56
N PRO A 486 27.08 -50.80 -47.44
CA PRO A 486 26.75 -51.96 -48.26
C PRO A 486 26.54 -51.55 -49.73
N THR A 487 26.59 -52.55 -50.63
CA THR A 487 26.20 -52.39 -52.04
C THR A 487 24.82 -51.75 -52.15
N LYS A 488 24.73 -50.65 -52.90
CA LYS A 488 23.50 -49.90 -53.16
C LYS A 488 23.43 -49.51 -54.63
N VAL A 489 22.48 -50.10 -55.34
CA VAL A 489 22.25 -49.85 -56.77
C VAL A 489 21.14 -48.81 -56.96
N LEU A 490 21.37 -47.84 -57.84
CA LEU A 490 20.46 -46.78 -58.24
C LEU A 490 19.92 -47.02 -59.65
N ALA A 491 18.59 -46.95 -59.77
CA ALA A 491 17.90 -46.74 -61.05
C ALA A 491 17.72 -45.24 -61.32
N LEU A 492 17.27 -44.88 -62.53
CA LEU A 492 17.04 -43.49 -62.94
C LEU A 492 16.17 -42.73 -61.92
N GLY A 493 16.61 -41.53 -61.52
CA GLY A 493 15.93 -40.69 -60.52
C GLY A 493 16.24 -41.07 -59.07
N GLY A 494 16.94 -42.18 -58.83
CA GLY A 494 17.35 -42.62 -57.49
C GLY A 494 18.50 -41.79 -56.91
N LYS A 495 18.63 -41.83 -55.57
CA LYS A 495 19.70 -41.16 -54.82
C LYS A 495 20.22 -42.00 -53.64
N ILE A 496 21.52 -41.89 -53.36
CA ILE A 496 22.16 -42.40 -52.14
C ILE A 496 22.64 -41.19 -51.33
N THR A 497 22.15 -41.03 -50.10
CA THR A 497 22.63 -40.00 -49.18
C THR A 497 23.61 -40.61 -48.19
N LEU A 498 24.82 -40.05 -48.15
CA LEU A 498 25.89 -40.36 -47.22
C LEU A 498 26.17 -39.14 -46.34
N PRO A 499 26.82 -39.31 -45.17
CA PRO A 499 27.37 -38.20 -44.41
C PRO A 499 28.27 -37.28 -45.25
N SER A 500 29.07 -37.82 -46.18
CA SER A 500 30.03 -37.08 -47.04
C SER A 500 29.36 -36.33 -48.21
N MET A 501 28.41 -36.98 -48.87
CA MET A 501 27.84 -36.55 -50.15
C MET A 501 26.49 -37.21 -50.44
N THR A 502 25.76 -36.68 -51.40
CA THR A 502 24.58 -37.31 -52.01
C THR A 502 24.83 -37.62 -53.48
N ILE A 503 24.75 -38.90 -53.85
CA ILE A 503 24.92 -39.40 -55.22
C ILE A 503 23.54 -39.55 -55.85
N SER A 504 23.35 -39.04 -57.07
CA SER A 504 22.07 -39.07 -57.80
C SER A 504 22.26 -39.52 -59.24
N PHE A 505 21.34 -40.36 -59.73
CA PHE A 505 21.27 -40.74 -61.14
C PHE A 505 20.29 -39.83 -61.88
N LEU A 506 20.79 -38.77 -62.54
CA LEU A 506 19.96 -37.69 -63.08
C LEU A 506 19.28 -38.04 -64.41
N THR A 507 20.04 -38.58 -65.36
CA THR A 507 19.60 -38.78 -66.74
C THR A 507 20.23 -40.04 -67.31
N GLY A 508 19.47 -40.84 -68.06
CA GLY A 508 20.00 -42.04 -68.71
C GLY A 508 19.15 -43.29 -68.54
N THR A 509 19.79 -44.45 -68.75
CA THR A 509 19.21 -45.79 -68.52
C THR A 509 20.25 -46.71 -67.87
N GLY A 510 19.81 -47.86 -67.36
CA GLY A 510 20.69 -48.82 -66.67
C GLY A 510 20.79 -48.56 -65.17
N TYR A 511 21.94 -48.89 -64.59
CA TYR A 511 22.18 -48.79 -63.15
C TYR A 511 23.55 -48.17 -62.85
N MET A 512 23.65 -47.50 -61.70
CA MET A 512 24.89 -46.97 -61.10
C MET A 512 24.81 -47.06 -59.57
N GLY A 513 25.86 -46.79 -58.82
CA GLY A 513 25.80 -46.76 -57.36
C GLY A 513 27.03 -47.32 -56.68
N ILE A 514 26.89 -47.69 -55.41
CA ILE A 514 27.99 -48.24 -54.61
C ILE A 514 28.00 -49.76 -54.82
N THR A 515 29.10 -50.32 -55.32
CA THR A 515 29.24 -51.75 -55.59
C THR A 515 30.57 -52.27 -55.08
N ALA A 516 30.64 -53.57 -54.77
CA ALA A 516 31.90 -54.19 -54.37
C ALA A 516 32.92 -54.06 -55.50
N LEU A 517 34.20 -53.86 -55.19
CA LEU A 517 35.27 -53.78 -56.19
C LEU A 517 35.33 -55.04 -57.09
N SER A 518 34.85 -56.19 -56.61
CA SER A 518 34.73 -57.42 -57.39
C SER A 518 33.64 -57.37 -58.48
N SER A 519 32.71 -56.42 -58.43
CA SER A 519 31.62 -56.26 -59.40
C SER A 519 32.11 -55.94 -60.81
N ILE A 520 33.21 -55.20 -60.91
CA ILE A 520 33.84 -54.86 -62.18
C ILE A 520 34.75 -55.98 -62.72
N GLY A 521 34.67 -57.23 -62.24
CA GLY A 521 35.62 -58.32 -62.50
C GLY A 521 36.06 -58.56 -63.97
N PRO A 522 37.15 -59.34 -64.21
CA PRO A 522 37.90 -59.42 -65.48
C PRO A 522 37.16 -60.05 -66.68
N ILE A 523 35.84 -60.23 -66.59
CA ILE A 523 34.97 -60.85 -67.61
C ILE A 523 34.94 -60.02 -68.90
N SER A 524 35.39 -58.75 -68.86
CA SER A 524 35.43 -57.82 -69.99
C SER A 524 36.85 -57.39 -70.43
N GLY A 525 37.90 -58.15 -70.09
CA GLY A 525 39.18 -58.07 -70.83
C GLY A 525 40.24 -57.05 -70.38
N GLY A 526 40.43 -56.80 -69.08
CA GLY A 526 41.67 -56.14 -68.61
C GLY A 526 41.85 -56.20 -67.08
N PRO A 527 43.10 -56.25 -66.56
CA PRO A 527 43.34 -56.16 -65.12
C PRO A 527 43.09 -54.73 -64.63
N PHE A 528 42.10 -54.53 -63.76
CA PHE A 528 41.94 -53.24 -63.08
C PHE A 528 43.13 -53.03 -62.17
N TYR A 529 43.96 -52.06 -62.52
CA TYR A 529 45.13 -51.73 -61.72
C TYR A 529 44.66 -51.36 -60.30
N PRO A 530 45.27 -51.96 -59.25
CA PRO A 530 44.97 -51.55 -57.90
C PRO A 530 45.39 -50.09 -57.72
N ILE A 531 44.55 -49.30 -57.06
CA ILE A 531 44.96 -47.98 -56.59
C ILE A 531 45.68 -48.23 -55.26
N ALA A 532 47.01 -48.31 -55.30
CA ALA A 532 47.83 -48.74 -54.17
C ALA A 532 47.53 -47.89 -52.91
N ASN A 533 47.21 -48.55 -51.80
CA ASN A 533 46.84 -47.95 -50.51
C ASN A 533 45.59 -47.06 -50.53
N GLN A 534 44.78 -47.10 -51.59
CA GLN A 534 43.72 -46.13 -51.85
C GLN A 534 42.39 -46.77 -52.24
N SER A 535 42.33 -48.06 -52.58
CA SER A 535 41.06 -48.70 -52.94
C SER A 535 40.97 -50.17 -52.53
N SER A 536 40.00 -50.47 -51.67
CA SER A 536 39.58 -51.79 -51.20
C SER A 536 38.04 -51.84 -51.15
N GLY A 537 37.43 -52.98 -50.81
CA GLY A 537 35.99 -53.05 -50.49
C GLY A 537 35.01 -52.60 -51.58
N GLN A 538 34.47 -51.37 -51.47
CA GLN A 538 33.38 -50.81 -52.27
C GLN A 538 33.86 -49.63 -53.11
N ILE A 539 33.24 -49.45 -54.28
CA ILE A 539 33.53 -48.39 -55.25
C ILE A 539 32.25 -47.70 -55.69
N LEU A 540 32.36 -46.51 -56.28
CA LEU A 540 31.27 -45.83 -56.93
C LEU A 540 31.29 -46.12 -58.44
N GLU A 541 30.34 -46.92 -58.91
CA GLU A 541 30.31 -47.46 -60.27
C GLU A 541 29.18 -46.85 -61.10
N MET A 542 29.45 -46.56 -62.38
CA MET A 542 28.48 -46.27 -63.43
C MET A 542 28.40 -47.45 -64.41
N HIS A 543 27.26 -47.59 -65.08
CA HIS A 543 27.00 -48.67 -66.03
C HIS A 543 27.15 -50.08 -65.44
N ILE A 544 26.69 -50.27 -64.19
CA ILE A 544 26.78 -51.57 -63.49
C ILE A 544 26.30 -52.71 -64.39
N SER A 545 27.12 -53.76 -64.50
CA SER A 545 26.89 -54.92 -65.38
C SER A 545 26.78 -54.58 -66.88
N GLY A 546 27.44 -53.51 -67.34
CA GLY A 546 27.40 -53.05 -68.73
C GLY A 546 26.04 -52.49 -69.15
N SER A 547 25.24 -52.00 -68.19
CA SER A 547 23.88 -51.56 -68.44
C SER A 547 23.80 -50.10 -68.90
N GLY A 548 22.71 -49.76 -69.60
CA GLY A 548 22.44 -48.38 -70.02
C GLY A 548 23.11 -47.96 -71.32
N LYS A 549 22.69 -46.81 -71.86
CA LYS A 549 23.31 -46.19 -73.04
C LYS A 549 24.01 -44.89 -72.71
N THR A 550 23.36 -43.99 -71.99
CA THR A 550 23.94 -42.72 -71.54
C THR A 550 23.67 -42.62 -70.05
N GLN A 551 24.60 -42.11 -69.25
CA GLN A 551 24.36 -41.87 -67.82
C GLN A 551 24.93 -40.52 -67.38
N ILE A 552 24.22 -39.83 -66.48
CA ILE A 552 24.70 -38.66 -65.76
C ILE A 552 24.62 -38.95 -64.26
N MET A 553 25.78 -39.13 -63.64
CA MET A 553 25.91 -39.21 -62.19
C MET A 553 26.19 -37.81 -61.64
N HIS A 554 25.40 -37.38 -60.66
CA HIS A 554 25.62 -36.14 -59.94
C HIS A 554 25.95 -36.43 -58.48
N ILE A 555 27.07 -35.92 -58.01
CA ILE A 555 27.56 -36.03 -56.65
C ILE A 555 27.46 -34.64 -56.03
N GLN A 556 26.53 -34.46 -55.11
CA GLN A 556 26.40 -33.26 -54.29
C GLN A 556 27.21 -33.44 -53.00
N PHE A 557 28.20 -32.61 -52.74
CA PHE A 557 28.91 -32.61 -51.48
C PHE A 557 28.08 -31.95 -50.38
N ASN A 558 28.17 -32.46 -49.16
CA ASN A 558 27.45 -31.91 -48.01
C ASN A 558 28.16 -30.67 -47.42
N TRP A 559 29.38 -30.37 -47.89
CA TRP A 559 30.15 -29.18 -47.56
C TRP A 559 30.80 -28.60 -48.81
N GLY A 560 31.07 -27.29 -48.82
CA GLY A 560 31.92 -26.66 -49.82
C GLY A 560 33.40 -26.97 -49.60
N TYR A 561 34.14 -27.33 -50.65
CA TYR A 561 35.56 -27.68 -50.55
C TYR A 561 36.42 -26.75 -51.41
N SER A 562 37.67 -26.53 -50.97
CA SER A 562 38.66 -25.81 -51.77
C SER A 562 39.33 -26.73 -52.78
N ARG A 563 39.33 -28.04 -52.49
CA ARG A 563 39.86 -29.08 -53.36
C ARG A 563 39.09 -30.38 -53.19
N VAL A 564 38.78 -31.04 -54.30
CA VAL A 564 38.23 -32.40 -54.32
C VAL A 564 39.07 -33.24 -55.27
N ARG A 565 39.57 -34.38 -54.77
CA ARG A 565 40.34 -35.37 -55.51
C ARG A 565 39.63 -36.72 -55.44
N CYS A 566 39.59 -37.46 -56.53
CA CYS A 566 39.17 -38.86 -56.56
C CYS A 566 39.90 -39.57 -57.69
N TYR A 567 39.94 -40.90 -57.66
CA TYR A 567 40.57 -41.69 -58.71
C TYR A 567 39.50 -42.38 -59.53
N CYS A 568 39.54 -42.19 -60.84
CA CYS A 568 38.82 -43.01 -61.80
C CYS A 568 39.70 -44.21 -62.15
N ARG A 569 39.24 -45.42 -61.85
CA ARG A 569 40.04 -46.65 -62.04
C ARG A 569 40.36 -46.93 -63.50
N PHE A 570 39.40 -46.67 -64.39
CA PHE A 570 39.55 -46.81 -65.83
C PHE A 570 38.38 -46.10 -66.53
N ALA A 571 38.54 -45.85 -67.82
CA ALA A 571 37.47 -45.47 -68.74
C ALA A 571 37.79 -46.14 -70.09
N GLN A 572 36.79 -46.73 -70.75
CA GLN A 572 36.97 -47.41 -72.04
C GLN A 572 36.92 -46.42 -73.22
N PHE A 573 36.43 -45.21 -72.99
CA PHE A 573 36.40 -44.17 -74.01
C PHE A 573 37.09 -42.89 -73.54
N SER A 574 37.70 -42.21 -74.50
CA SER A 574 38.26 -40.88 -74.28
C SER A 574 37.17 -39.81 -74.29
N ASN A 575 37.46 -38.68 -73.66
CA ASN A 575 36.61 -37.49 -73.59
C ASN A 575 35.34 -37.64 -72.72
N ILE A 576 35.36 -38.48 -71.69
CA ILE A 576 34.27 -38.54 -70.69
C ILE A 576 34.39 -37.31 -69.75
N PRO A 577 33.46 -36.34 -69.80
CA PRO A 577 33.57 -35.13 -68.98
C PRO A 577 33.25 -35.38 -67.50
N VAL A 578 34.10 -34.82 -66.65
CA VAL A 578 33.88 -34.65 -65.21
C VAL A 578 33.87 -33.15 -64.90
N ALA A 579 32.76 -32.62 -64.42
CA ALA A 579 32.58 -31.19 -64.18
C ALA A 579 32.32 -30.90 -62.70
N PHE A 580 32.98 -29.87 -62.16
CA PHE A 580 32.81 -29.39 -60.79
C PHE A 580 32.05 -28.07 -60.76
N PHE A 581 31.17 -27.88 -59.79
CA PHE A 581 30.30 -26.71 -59.70
C PHE A 581 30.27 -26.10 -58.31
N ASP A 582 29.96 -24.79 -58.26
CA ASP A 582 29.70 -24.07 -57.01
C ASP A 582 28.26 -24.28 -56.49
N SER A 583 27.94 -23.67 -55.34
CA SER A 583 26.61 -23.77 -54.71
C SER A 583 25.48 -23.20 -55.58
N ASN A 584 25.80 -22.33 -56.53
CA ASN A 584 24.86 -21.74 -57.49
C ASN A 584 24.80 -22.52 -58.82
N LYS A 585 25.39 -23.73 -58.86
CA LYS A 585 25.48 -24.59 -60.06
C LYS A 585 26.30 -23.97 -61.20
N LYS A 586 27.16 -22.99 -60.90
CA LYS A 586 28.09 -22.42 -61.89
C LYS A 586 29.28 -23.36 -62.05
N LEU A 587 29.68 -23.60 -63.29
CA LEU A 587 30.86 -24.43 -63.60
C LEU A 587 32.12 -23.76 -63.04
N ILE A 588 32.86 -24.50 -62.21
CA ILE A 588 34.19 -24.11 -61.70
C ILE A 588 35.26 -24.63 -62.67
N GLU A 589 35.26 -25.94 -62.90
CA GLU A 589 36.29 -26.62 -63.68
C GLU A 589 35.70 -27.86 -64.38
N ARG A 590 36.28 -28.22 -65.54
CA ARG A 590 35.94 -29.46 -66.26
C ARG A 590 37.20 -30.24 -66.62
N LYS A 591 37.21 -31.52 -66.31
CA LYS A 591 38.22 -32.51 -66.69
C LYS A 591 37.61 -33.51 -67.68
N TYR A 592 38.48 -34.23 -68.37
CA TYR A 592 38.08 -35.28 -69.30
C TYR A 592 38.89 -36.54 -69.00
N LEU A 593 38.22 -37.67 -68.84
CA LEU A 593 38.88 -38.96 -68.75
C LEU A 593 39.35 -39.41 -70.13
N SER A 594 40.46 -40.13 -70.15
CA SER A 594 41.10 -40.69 -71.34
C SER A 594 40.98 -42.22 -71.35
N ASP A 595 40.97 -42.83 -72.53
CA ASP A 595 41.01 -44.29 -72.70
C ASP A 595 42.41 -44.79 -72.34
N THR A 596 42.59 -45.08 -71.04
CA THR A 596 43.88 -45.51 -70.48
C THR A 596 43.63 -46.54 -69.39
N ALA A 597 44.51 -47.56 -69.35
CA ALA A 597 44.46 -48.62 -68.36
C ALA A 597 44.85 -48.19 -66.92
N PRO A 598 45.85 -47.31 -66.68
CA PRO A 598 46.17 -46.89 -65.31
C PRO A 598 45.08 -45.97 -64.70
N PRO A 599 44.94 -45.96 -63.36
CA PRO A 599 43.99 -45.07 -62.68
C PRO A 599 44.31 -43.59 -62.95
N GLN A 600 43.26 -42.81 -63.19
CA GLN A 600 43.34 -41.39 -63.51
C GLN A 600 42.91 -40.55 -62.30
N LEU A 601 43.78 -39.63 -61.86
CA LEU A 601 43.42 -38.65 -60.84
C LEU A 601 42.46 -37.62 -61.44
N VAL A 602 41.28 -37.49 -60.84
CA VAL A 602 40.33 -36.44 -61.15
C VAL A 602 40.31 -35.44 -60.00
N GLU A 603 40.59 -34.19 -60.35
CA GLU A 603 40.78 -33.13 -59.38
C GLU A 603 40.06 -31.86 -59.81
N GLY A 604 39.34 -31.25 -58.87
CA GLY A 604 38.77 -29.91 -58.97
C GLY A 604 39.37 -29.00 -57.91
N ASN A 605 39.74 -27.78 -58.30
CA ASN A 605 40.30 -26.76 -57.40
C ASN A 605 39.46 -25.49 -57.38
N SER A 606 39.41 -24.83 -56.20
CA SER A 606 38.77 -23.53 -56.01
C SER A 606 39.63 -22.64 -55.10
N HIS A 607 39.54 -21.33 -55.32
CA HIS A 607 40.26 -20.35 -54.48
C HIS A 607 39.72 -20.32 -53.04
N GLU A 608 38.44 -20.63 -52.85
CA GLU A 608 37.73 -20.70 -51.56
C GLU A 608 37.03 -22.07 -51.41
N ASN A 609 36.35 -22.31 -50.29
CA ASN A 609 35.57 -23.54 -50.01
C ASN A 609 34.28 -23.60 -50.84
N ASN A 610 34.41 -23.61 -52.17
CA ASN A 610 33.32 -23.32 -53.10
C ASN A 610 32.99 -24.46 -54.07
N ILE A 611 33.68 -25.61 -54.02
CA ILE A 611 33.29 -26.81 -54.76
C ILE A 611 32.16 -27.50 -53.99
N TRP A 612 30.95 -27.52 -54.56
CA TRP A 612 29.76 -28.09 -53.93
C TRP A 612 29.22 -29.32 -54.64
N SER A 613 29.56 -29.52 -55.92
CA SER A 613 29.15 -30.74 -56.62
C SER A 613 30.09 -31.14 -57.75
N MET A 614 29.99 -32.39 -58.15
CA MET A 614 30.67 -32.99 -59.30
C MET A 614 29.66 -33.75 -60.16
N THR A 615 29.77 -33.65 -61.48
CA THR A 615 28.96 -34.42 -62.43
C THR A 615 29.87 -35.22 -63.36
N VAL A 616 29.52 -36.49 -63.58
CA VAL A 616 30.17 -37.37 -64.56
C VAL A 616 29.14 -37.71 -65.62
N THR A 617 29.47 -37.48 -66.89
CA THR A 617 28.56 -37.77 -68.02
C THR A 617 29.18 -38.76 -68.97
N THR A 618 28.55 -39.91 -69.14
CA THR A 618 28.92 -40.92 -70.14
C THR A 618 27.94 -40.82 -71.31
N PRO A 619 28.38 -40.40 -72.51
CA PRO A 619 27.49 -40.28 -73.68
C PRO A 619 27.05 -41.64 -74.23
N GLN A 620 27.85 -42.67 -73.98
CA GLN A 620 27.65 -44.07 -74.37
C GLN A 620 27.95 -45.00 -73.18
N MET A 621 27.67 -46.30 -73.32
CA MET A 621 27.99 -47.28 -72.28
C MET A 621 29.50 -47.31 -72.09
N ASP A 622 29.95 -46.92 -70.90
CA ASP A 622 31.35 -46.92 -70.50
C ASP A 622 31.42 -47.28 -69.02
N LEU A 623 32.13 -48.34 -68.68
CA LEU A 623 32.27 -48.75 -67.28
C LEU A 623 33.20 -47.75 -66.58
N ILE A 624 32.64 -46.95 -65.67
CA ILE A 624 33.38 -45.95 -64.89
C ILE A 624 33.30 -46.33 -63.42
N ALA A 625 34.45 -46.38 -62.76
CA ALA A 625 34.55 -46.66 -61.33
C ALA A 625 35.40 -45.60 -60.63
N PHE A 626 34.78 -44.85 -59.72
CA PHE A 626 35.45 -43.88 -58.85
C PHE A 626 35.70 -44.46 -57.47
N ASP A 627 36.81 -44.06 -56.89
CA ASP A 627 37.13 -44.35 -55.49
C ASP A 627 38.07 -43.29 -54.89
N TYR A 628 38.27 -43.37 -53.57
CA TYR A 628 39.21 -42.58 -52.79
C TYR A 628 39.03 -41.07 -52.97
N PHE A 629 37.84 -40.60 -52.64
CA PHE A 629 37.60 -39.19 -52.54
C PHE A 629 38.43 -38.62 -51.37
N SER A 630 39.24 -37.60 -51.64
CA SER A 630 39.93 -36.77 -50.66
C SER A 630 39.52 -35.31 -50.88
N MET A 631 39.08 -34.66 -49.81
CA MET A 631 38.55 -33.29 -49.84
C MET A 631 39.35 -32.41 -48.88
N GLU A 632 39.62 -31.18 -49.30
CA GLU A 632 40.33 -30.18 -48.47
C GLU A 632 39.48 -28.92 -48.33
N ARG A 633 39.67 -28.23 -47.20
CA ARG A 633 39.07 -26.93 -46.92
C ARG A 633 40.17 -25.94 -46.56
N LYS A 634 39.99 -24.68 -46.97
CA LYS A 634 40.82 -23.54 -46.56
C LYS A 634 40.27 -22.87 -45.31
#